data_AF-A0A5B8REZ2-F1
#
_entry.id   AF-A0A5B8REZ2-F1
#
_cell.length_a   1.000
_cell.length_b   1.000
_cell.length_c   1.000
_cell.angle_alpha   90.00
_cell.angle_beta   90.00
_cell.angle_gamma   90.00
#
_symmetry.space_group_name_H-M   'P 1'
#
loop_
_entity.id
_entity.type
_entity.pdbx_description
1 polymer ?
#
loop_
_entity_poly.entity_id
_entity_poly.type
_entity_poly.pdbx_seq_one_letter_code
_entity_poly.pdbx_strand_id
1 'polypeptide(L)'
;MDFYLPPEGCSYRMAVVSMKKQYPGHAKRVMFGVWSFLRQFMYTKFVVVVDDDVDPRDWQDVIWAMTTRMDPARDTTLVDNTPIDYLDFASPVSGLGSKMGLDATSKWPGETTREWGTPIRMDDAVRERVDAYWDELGID
;
A
#
# COMPACT_ATOMS: atom_id res chain seq x y z
N MET A 1 0.96 10.31 -4.55
CA MET A 1 -0.04 9.99 -3.51
C MET A 1 -1.34 9.67 -4.20
N ASP A 2 -1.87 8.49 -3.94
CA ASP A 2 -3.12 8.00 -4.53
C ASP A 2 -3.76 6.98 -3.56
N PHE A 3 -5.06 6.75 -3.72
CA PHE A 3 -5.86 5.80 -2.97
C PHE A 3 -6.61 4.90 -3.95
N TYR A 4 -6.23 3.62 -4.01
CA TYR A 4 -6.74 2.70 -5.01
C TYR A 4 -7.39 1.47 -4.37
N LEU A 5 -8.54 1.06 -4.94
CA LEU A 5 -9.27 -0.15 -4.60
C LEU A 5 -9.26 -1.08 -5.81
N PRO A 6 -8.35 -2.08 -5.86
CA PRO A 6 -8.25 -3.00 -6.98
C PRO A 6 -9.57 -3.75 -7.26
N PRO A 7 -10.06 -3.80 -8.52
CA PRO A 7 -11.25 -4.56 -8.90
C PRO A 7 -11.20 -6.04 -8.50
N GLU A 8 -10.03 -6.67 -8.65
CA GLU A 8 -9.71 -8.03 -8.23
C GLU A 8 -9.85 -8.25 -6.72
N GLY A 9 -9.78 -7.19 -5.91
CA GLY A 9 -10.13 -7.16 -4.49
C GLY A 9 -11.63 -7.03 -4.22
N CYS A 10 -12.47 -7.49 -5.16
CA CYS A 10 -13.92 -7.30 -5.15
C CYS A 10 -14.34 -5.83 -4.96
N SER A 11 -13.56 -4.89 -5.52
CA SER A 11 -13.79 -3.44 -5.49
C SER A 11 -13.76 -2.74 -4.13
N TYR A 12 -13.70 -3.45 -2.99
CA TYR A 12 -13.67 -2.83 -1.66
C TYR A 12 -12.89 -3.60 -0.58
N ARG A 13 -12.52 -4.87 -0.81
CA ARG A 13 -11.92 -5.71 0.25
C ARG A 13 -10.44 -5.44 0.47
N MET A 14 -9.79 -4.81 -0.50
CA MET A 14 -8.39 -4.39 -0.42
C MET A 14 -8.25 -2.93 -0.84
N ALA A 15 -7.39 -2.19 -0.16
CA ALA A 15 -6.94 -0.86 -0.55
C ALA A 15 -5.41 -0.81 -0.60
N VAL A 16 -4.89 -0.09 -1.58
CA VAL A 16 -3.48 0.31 -1.65
C VAL A 16 -3.42 1.82 -1.54
N VAL A 17 -2.63 2.32 -0.59
CA VAL A 17 -2.55 3.75 -0.27
C VAL A 17 -1.11 4.22 -0.42
N SER A 18 -0.90 5.13 -1.37
CA SER A 18 0.39 5.78 -1.59
C SER A 18 0.44 7.12 -0.86
N MET A 19 1.46 7.32 -0.02
CA MET A 19 1.58 8.49 0.86
C MET A 19 2.99 9.09 0.90
N LYS A 20 3.10 10.39 1.20
CA LYS A 20 4.39 10.97 1.62
C LYS A 20 4.57 10.78 3.12
N LYS A 21 5.47 9.89 3.51
CA LYS A 21 5.83 9.68 4.91
C LYS A 21 6.48 10.93 5.51
N GLN A 22 6.13 11.23 6.77
CA GLN A 22 6.58 12.46 7.47
C GLN A 22 7.18 12.17 8.85
N TYR A 23 6.94 10.98 9.41
CA TYR A 23 7.45 10.56 10.71
C TYR A 23 7.39 9.02 10.86
N PRO A 24 8.18 8.44 11.76
CA PRO A 24 8.07 7.03 12.17
C PRO A 24 6.65 6.65 12.60
N GLY A 25 6.12 5.54 12.08
CA GLY A 25 4.78 5.04 12.40
C GLY A 25 3.63 5.71 11.64
N HIS A 26 3.90 6.63 10.70
CA HIS A 26 2.86 7.37 9.96
C HIS A 26 1.90 6.43 9.20
N ALA A 27 2.39 5.32 8.65
CA ALA A 27 1.57 4.35 7.93
C ALA A 27 0.42 3.78 8.78
N LYS A 28 0.65 3.52 10.08
CA LYS A 28 -0.39 3.03 10.99
C LYS A 28 -1.54 4.02 11.14
N ARG A 29 -1.24 5.32 11.21
CA ARG A 29 -2.27 6.36 11.27
C ARG A 29 -3.14 6.34 10.02
N VAL A 30 -2.53 6.14 8.85
CA VAL A 30 -3.26 6.02 7.58
C VAL A 30 -4.15 4.77 7.59
N MET A 31 -3.62 3.60 7.98
CA MET A 31 -4.40 2.35 8.08
C MET A 31 -5.66 2.52 8.95
N PHE A 32 -5.50 3.05 10.17
CA PHE A 32 -6.65 3.31 11.05
C PHE A 32 -7.59 4.37 10.48
N GLY A 33 -7.07 5.36 9.75
CA GLY A 33 -7.88 6.33 9.01
C GLY A 33 -8.77 5.65 7.96
N VAL A 34 -8.20 4.75 7.15
CA VAL A 34 -8.96 3.99 6.14
C VAL A 34 -10.11 3.20 6.78
N TRP A 35 -9.85 2.53 7.90
CA TRP A 35 -10.86 1.71 8.57
C TRP A 35 -11.92 2.48 9.36
N SER A 36 -11.74 3.78 9.60
CA SER A 36 -12.62 4.55 10.50
C SER A 36 -13.25 5.79 9.88
N PHE A 37 -12.60 6.43 8.89
CA PHE A 37 -13.00 7.76 8.45
C PHE A 37 -14.24 7.74 7.56
N LEU A 38 -14.28 6.87 6.54
CA LEU A 38 -15.41 6.77 5.61
C LEU A 38 -16.09 5.41 5.73
N ARG A 39 -17.43 5.44 5.80
CA ARG A 39 -18.26 4.22 5.91
C ARG A 39 -18.01 3.22 4.79
N GLN A 40 -17.70 3.70 3.58
CA GLN A 40 -17.44 2.88 2.41
C GLN A 40 -16.23 1.94 2.58
N PHE A 41 -15.28 2.27 3.45
CA PHE A 41 -14.03 1.52 3.64
C PHE A 41 -13.99 0.74 4.96
N MET A 42 -15.05 0.79 5.76
CA MET A 42 -15.13 0.08 7.04
C MET A 42 -15.02 -1.44 6.91
N TYR A 43 -15.37 -2.01 5.74
CA TYR A 43 -15.27 -3.44 5.46
C TYR A 43 -14.03 -3.84 4.67
N THR A 44 -13.16 -2.88 4.32
CA THR A 44 -11.87 -3.18 3.68
C THR A 44 -11.00 -3.99 4.64
N LYS A 45 -10.68 -5.22 4.24
CA LYS A 45 -9.95 -6.19 5.06
C LYS A 45 -8.44 -5.98 5.01
N PHE A 46 -7.93 -5.65 3.83
CA PHE A 46 -6.50 -5.51 3.58
C PHE A 46 -6.18 -4.07 3.22
N VAL A 47 -5.21 -3.48 3.89
CA VAL A 47 -4.68 -2.15 3.55
C VAL A 47 -3.18 -2.24 3.39
N VAL A 48 -2.67 -1.99 2.19
CA VAL A 48 -1.24 -1.86 1.93
C VAL A 48 -0.91 -0.37 1.86
N VAL A 49 0.08 0.07 2.64
CA VAL A 49 0.53 1.46 2.63
C VAL A 49 1.93 1.50 2.03
N VAL A 50 2.10 2.27 0.96
CA VAL A 50 3.34 2.47 0.22
C VAL A 50 3.75 3.94 0.22
N ASP A 51 5.02 4.22 -0.09
CA ASP A 51 5.49 5.58 -0.29
C ASP A 51 4.95 6.18 -1.61
N ASP A 52 5.27 7.44 -1.89
CA ASP A 52 4.79 8.16 -3.07
C ASP A 52 5.59 7.88 -4.35
N ASP A 53 6.66 7.09 -4.26
CA ASP A 53 7.44 6.58 -5.39
C ASP A 53 6.93 5.24 -5.94
N VAL A 54 5.83 4.72 -5.39
CA VAL A 54 5.19 3.45 -5.80
C VAL A 54 3.83 3.76 -6.41
N ASP A 55 3.56 3.27 -7.62
CA ASP A 55 2.21 3.35 -8.20
C ASP A 55 1.29 2.29 -7.55
N PRO A 56 0.24 2.69 -6.82
CA PRO A 56 -0.66 1.72 -6.20
C PRO A 56 -1.51 0.92 -7.18
N ARG A 57 -1.53 1.29 -8.47
CA ARG A 57 -2.27 0.62 -9.55
C ARG A 57 -1.44 -0.40 -10.31
N ASP A 58 -0.12 -0.38 -10.15
CA ASP A 58 0.78 -1.40 -10.70
C ASP A 58 1.18 -2.40 -9.61
N TRP A 59 0.75 -3.64 -9.77
CA TRP A 59 1.09 -4.70 -8.83
C TRP A 59 2.58 -5.03 -8.79
N GLN A 60 3.33 -4.82 -9.87
CA GLN A 60 4.77 -5.06 -9.85
C GLN A 60 5.45 -4.13 -8.83
N ASP A 61 5.06 -2.86 -8.85
CA ASP A 61 5.50 -1.82 -7.91
C ASP A 61 5.06 -2.12 -6.47
N VAL A 62 3.78 -2.46 -6.26
CA VAL A 62 3.26 -2.76 -4.93
C VAL A 62 3.92 -4.00 -4.32
N ILE A 63 4.09 -5.07 -5.10
CA ILE A 63 4.77 -6.29 -4.63
C ILE A 63 6.25 -6.04 -4.39
N TRP A 64 6.91 -5.23 -5.23
CA TRP A 64 8.30 -4.82 -5.00
C TRP A 64 8.44 -4.07 -3.67
N ALA A 65 7.57 -3.10 -3.40
CA ALA A 65 7.58 -2.36 -2.15
C ALA A 65 7.37 -3.30 -0.94
N MET A 66 6.39 -4.20 -1.02
CA MET A 66 6.11 -5.18 0.04
C MET A 66 7.30 -6.10 0.30
N THR A 67 7.95 -6.61 -0.75
CA THR A 67 9.01 -7.61 -0.61
C THR A 67 10.38 -7.03 -0.27
N THR A 68 10.58 -5.72 -0.48
CA THR A 68 11.87 -5.06 -0.22
C THR A 68 11.87 -4.13 0.99
N ARG A 69 10.71 -3.60 1.38
CA ARG A 69 10.58 -2.60 2.46
C ARG A 69 9.90 -3.12 3.73
N MET A 70 9.48 -4.39 3.75
CA MET A 70 8.78 -4.98 4.90
C MET A 70 9.58 -6.11 5.56
N ASP A 71 9.55 -6.10 6.89
CA ASP A 71 9.67 -7.31 7.70
C ASP A 71 8.25 -7.78 8.08
N PRO A 72 7.82 -9.01 7.73
CA PRO A 72 6.43 -9.43 7.91
C PRO A 72 5.92 -9.36 9.35
N ALA A 73 6.74 -9.70 10.35
CA ALA A 73 6.29 -9.72 11.74
C ALA A 73 6.21 -8.30 12.32
N ARG A 74 7.16 -7.42 11.97
CA ARG A 74 7.23 -6.04 12.47
C ARG A 74 6.21 -5.12 11.79
N ASP A 75 6.02 -5.28 10.48
CA ASP A 75 5.35 -4.28 9.64
C ASP A 75 3.91 -4.67 9.27
N THR A 76 3.44 -5.84 9.72
CA THR A 76 2.04 -6.23 9.64
C THR A 76 1.30 -5.83 10.92
N THR A 77 0.16 -5.16 10.76
CA THR A 77 -0.78 -4.85 11.84
C THR A 77 -2.03 -5.69 11.67
N LEU A 78 -2.33 -6.53 12.66
CA LEU A 78 -3.57 -7.30 12.73
C LEU A 78 -4.49 -6.69 13.78
N VAL A 79 -5.77 -6.55 13.42
CA VAL A 79 -6.83 -6.11 14.34
C VAL A 79 -7.97 -7.09 14.26
N ASP A 80 -8.22 -7.79 15.37
CA ASP A 80 -9.28 -8.79 15.47
C ASP A 80 -10.61 -8.19 15.92
N ASN A 81 -11.69 -8.97 15.78
CA ASN A 81 -13.04 -8.63 16.24
C ASN A 81 -13.56 -7.29 15.67
N THR A 82 -13.33 -7.06 14.39
CA THR A 82 -13.79 -5.87 13.66
C THR A 82 -15.04 -6.18 12.82
N PRO A 83 -15.88 -5.17 12.52
CA PRO A 83 -17.02 -5.35 11.62
C PRO A 83 -16.59 -5.76 10.21
N ILE A 84 -17.25 -6.77 9.65
CA ILE A 84 -17.01 -7.29 8.30
C ILE A 84 -18.35 -7.46 7.59
N ASP A 85 -18.34 -7.48 6.26
CA ASP A 85 -19.52 -7.80 5.46
C ASP A 85 -20.12 -9.16 5.88
N TYR A 86 -21.43 -9.19 6.12
CA TYR A 86 -22.14 -10.38 6.57
C TYR A 86 -22.15 -11.51 5.53
N LEU A 87 -21.99 -11.17 4.24
CA LEU A 87 -21.88 -12.13 3.12
C LEU A 87 -20.46 -12.69 2.95
N ASP A 88 -19.47 -12.16 3.67
CA ASP A 88 -18.11 -12.64 3.58
C ASP A 88 -17.91 -13.92 4.41
N PHE A 89 -18.13 -15.06 3.75
CA PHE A 89 -18.00 -16.40 4.32
C PHE A 89 -16.59 -16.79 4.76
N ALA A 90 -15.56 -15.99 4.41
CA ALA A 90 -14.20 -16.23 4.88
C ALA A 90 -13.96 -15.66 6.29
N SER A 91 -14.91 -14.88 6.83
CA SER A 91 -14.90 -14.48 8.23
C SER A 91 -15.28 -15.66 9.15
N PRO A 92 -14.71 -15.73 10.38
CA PRO A 92 -15.01 -16.83 11.31
C PRO A 92 -16.47 -16.80 11.80
N VAL A 93 -17.08 -15.62 11.87
CA VAL A 93 -18.45 -15.39 12.30
C VAL A 93 -19.06 -14.35 11.36
N SER A 94 -20.31 -14.56 10.89
CA SER A 94 -20.97 -13.59 10.03
C SER A 94 -21.01 -12.19 10.67
N GLY A 95 -20.51 -11.18 9.96
CA GLY A 95 -20.44 -9.80 10.42
C GLY A 95 -19.19 -9.45 11.26
N LEU A 96 -18.36 -10.43 11.63
CA LEU A 96 -17.23 -10.23 12.55
C LEU A 96 -15.97 -10.99 12.09
N GLY A 97 -14.86 -10.28 11.95
CA GLY A 97 -13.58 -10.89 11.57
C GLY A 97 -12.39 -9.99 11.87
N SER A 98 -11.27 -10.23 11.20
CA SER A 98 -10.05 -9.44 11.37
C SER A 98 -9.75 -8.56 10.16
N LYS A 99 -8.87 -7.58 10.37
CA LYS A 99 -8.29 -6.73 9.33
C LYS A 99 -6.77 -6.77 9.42
N MET A 100 -6.13 -6.62 8.27
CA MET A 100 -4.69 -6.64 8.12
C MET A 100 -4.21 -5.36 7.43
N GLY A 101 -3.33 -4.63 8.10
CA GLY A 101 -2.57 -3.52 7.55
C GLY A 101 -1.14 -3.94 7.28
N LEU A 102 -0.60 -3.56 6.13
CA LEU A 102 0.74 -3.90 5.66
C LEU A 102 1.50 -2.59 5.39
N ASP A 103 2.48 -2.28 6.22
CA ASP A 103 3.33 -1.09 6.07
C ASP A 103 4.50 -1.41 5.14
N ALA A 104 4.35 -1.14 3.85
CA ALA A 104 5.38 -1.24 2.82
C ALA A 104 6.13 0.08 2.58
N THR A 105 6.07 1.03 3.52
CA THR A 105 6.83 2.29 3.43
C THR A 105 8.29 2.11 3.80
N SER A 106 9.12 3.06 3.42
CA SER A 106 10.53 3.12 3.81
C SER A 106 10.65 3.31 5.31
N LYS A 107 11.49 2.51 5.96
CA LYS A 107 11.63 2.53 7.42
C LYS A 107 12.65 3.56 7.86
N TRP A 108 12.24 4.44 8.75
CA TRP A 108 13.02 5.57 9.25
C TRP A 108 13.75 5.18 10.54
N PRO A 109 14.74 5.99 10.98
CA PRO A 109 15.33 5.83 12.30
C PRO A 109 14.26 5.75 13.40
N GLY A 110 14.35 4.74 14.25
CA GLY A 110 13.35 4.41 15.26
C GLY A 110 12.38 3.28 14.86
N GLU A 111 12.17 3.03 13.57
CA GLU A 111 11.47 1.84 13.06
C GLU A 111 12.45 0.71 12.73
N THR A 112 13.69 1.09 12.39
CA THR A 112 14.81 0.18 12.13
C THR A 112 16.11 0.78 12.67
N THR A 113 17.06 -0.09 13.00
CA THR A 113 18.45 0.27 13.36
C THR A 113 19.43 0.03 12.20
N ARG A 114 18.95 -0.53 11.09
CA ARG A 114 19.75 -0.84 9.91
C ARG A 114 19.85 0.37 8.98
N GLU A 115 20.93 0.45 8.23
CA GLU A 115 21.02 1.33 7.07
C GLU A 115 19.93 0.95 6.05
N TRP A 116 19.21 1.95 5.56
CA TRP A 116 18.11 1.75 4.61
C TRP A 116 18.61 1.89 3.17
N GLY A 117 18.07 1.08 2.27
CA GLY A 117 18.45 1.11 0.86
C GLY A 117 18.07 2.44 0.20
N THR A 118 18.90 2.89 -0.74
CA THR A 118 18.57 4.02 -1.62
C THR A 118 17.91 3.48 -2.90
N PRO A 119 16.63 3.80 -3.17
CA PRO A 119 15.97 3.33 -4.38
C PRO A 119 16.67 3.85 -5.64
N ILE A 120 16.69 3.03 -6.69
CA ILE A 120 17.11 3.47 -8.02
C ILE A 120 16.01 4.38 -8.56
N ARG A 121 16.38 5.59 -8.97
CA ARG A 121 15.48 6.53 -9.63
C ARG A 121 16.05 6.89 -11.00
N MET A 122 15.20 6.84 -12.03
CA MET A 122 15.57 7.31 -13.35
C MET A 122 15.76 8.83 -13.32
N ASP A 123 16.80 9.30 -13.99
CA ASP A 123 17.05 10.74 -14.13
C ASP A 123 15.91 11.38 -14.93
N ASP A 124 15.35 12.47 -14.38
CA ASP A 124 14.15 13.09 -14.93
C ASP A 124 14.42 13.67 -16.34
N ALA A 125 15.62 14.20 -16.60
CA ALA A 125 16.00 14.73 -17.91
C ALA A 125 16.20 13.63 -18.95
N VAL A 126 16.72 12.45 -18.56
CA VAL A 126 16.79 11.30 -19.45
C VAL A 126 15.40 10.81 -19.83
N ARG A 127 14.49 10.68 -18.86
CA ARG A 127 13.11 10.25 -19.12
C ARG A 127 12.39 11.21 -20.07
N GLU A 128 12.40 12.51 -19.77
CA GLU A 128 11.77 13.53 -20.62
C GLU A 128 12.33 13.51 -22.05
N ARG A 129 13.64 13.34 -22.18
CA ARG A 129 14.29 13.25 -23.49
C ARG A 129 13.80 12.03 -24.26
N VAL A 130 13.74 10.86 -23.64
CA VAL A 130 13.29 9.61 -24.26
C VAL A 130 11.81 9.68 -24.65
N ASP A 131 10.97 10.19 -23.76
CA ASP A 131 9.52 10.36 -24.01
C ASP A 131 9.27 11.24 -25.24
N ALA A 132 10.09 12.29 -25.45
CA ALA A 132 9.94 13.21 -26.58
C ALA A 132 10.17 12.58 -27.96
N TYR A 133 10.91 11.47 -28.06
CA TYR A 133 11.13 10.77 -29.33
C TYR A 133 10.63 9.32 -29.32
N TRP A 134 9.88 8.90 -28.30
CA TRP A 134 9.42 7.51 -28.14
C TRP A 134 8.62 7.04 -29.36
N ASP A 135 7.68 7.85 -29.84
CA ASP A 135 6.85 7.56 -31.01
C ASP A 135 7.68 7.40 -32.31
N GLU A 136 8.82 8.09 -32.40
CA GLU A 136 9.71 8.00 -33.57
C GLU A 136 10.49 6.68 -33.62
N LEU A 137 10.60 5.97 -32.49
CA LEU A 137 11.35 4.72 -32.41
C LEU A 137 10.61 3.53 -33.05
N GLY A 138 9.28 3.63 -33.23
CA GLY A 138 8.47 2.57 -33.82
C GLY A 138 8.47 1.27 -33.00
N ILE A 139 8.51 1.38 -31.67
CA ILE A 139 8.51 0.26 -30.73
C ILE A 139 7.19 0.30 -29.95
N ASP A 140 6.43 -0.80 -30.01
CA ASP A 140 5.22 -1.07 -29.22
C ASP A 140 5.51 -2.11 -28.12
#